data_AF-A0A8S0SWZ4-F1
#
_entry.id   AF-A0A8S0SWZ4-F1
#
_cell.length_a   1.000
_cell.length_b   1.000
_cell.length_c   1.000
_cell.angle_alpha   90.00
_cell.angle_beta   90.00
_cell.angle_gamma   90.00
#
_symmetry.space_group_name_H-M   'P 1'
#
loop_
_entity.id
_entity.type
_entity.pdbx_description
1 polymer ?
#
loop_
_entity_poly.entity_id
_entity_poly.type
_entity_poly.pdbx_seq_one_letter_code
_entity_poly.pdbx_strand_id
1 'polypeptide(L)'
;MALSSLRNSVTCLFITMLTVYVLYSSKLILRKDEYPKCSLQTLDVSTKENLQTVVPPLANSSSDESKKQEQPPPVQPVITPYTPPEDDTELKHVFFGIAASSNLWEKGKEYKKLWWRPKKSHPLAKELENIQDGCIQRYPALYGSDDRIQACMAELGVPLTKEIGFHQYDVYGNLLGLLGAHPVTPVVSLHHLDVVNPIFPGKTRVQGLKNLFESVKLDSASIIQQSICYNEKQYWSISVSWGFVVQIIRGIISPRELEMPTRTFLNWYRRDGYTAYAFNTRPVSKHPGQKPFMYYMTTTKYDEKRRQVIGVYKHDKESHQHCTWKSDPPEKLDSIFVLKSPDSSR
;
A
#
# COMPACT_ATOMS: atom_id res chain seq x y z
N MET A 1 33.19 -46.48 17.63
CA MET A 1 31.77 -46.59 18.04
C MET A 1 31.03 -45.25 18.12
N ALA A 2 31.65 -44.15 18.58
CA ALA A 2 30.97 -42.84 18.66
C ALA A 2 30.57 -42.24 17.29
N LEU A 3 31.42 -42.37 16.27
CA LEU A 3 31.17 -41.79 14.93
C LEU A 3 29.98 -42.45 14.19
N SER A 4 29.78 -43.76 14.37
CA SER A 4 28.64 -44.49 13.79
C SER A 4 27.33 -44.17 14.50
N SER A 5 27.37 -43.94 15.81
CA SER A 5 26.21 -43.52 16.61
C SER A 5 25.75 -42.11 16.21
N LEU A 6 26.68 -41.17 16.03
CA LEU A 6 26.37 -39.81 15.56
C LEU A 6 25.77 -39.81 14.15
N ARG A 7 26.34 -40.60 13.22
CA ARG A 7 25.82 -40.72 11.85
C ARG A 7 24.40 -41.30 11.82
N ASN A 8 24.12 -42.30 12.66
CA ASN A 8 22.77 -42.87 12.78
C ASN A 8 21.78 -41.87 13.38
N SER A 9 22.20 -41.07 14.36
CA SER A 9 21.37 -40.03 14.97
C SER A 9 21.03 -38.92 13.98
N VAL A 10 22.00 -38.46 13.18
CA VAL A 10 21.79 -37.45 12.12
C VAL A 10 20.85 -37.98 11.04
N THR A 11 21.03 -39.22 10.57
CA THR A 11 20.11 -39.83 9.60
C THR A 11 18.68 -39.95 10.15
N CYS A 12 18.53 -40.30 11.44
CA CYS A 12 17.23 -40.36 12.08
C CYS A 12 16.56 -38.97 12.20
N LEU A 13 17.34 -37.92 12.48
CA LEU A 13 16.86 -36.54 12.47
C LEU A 13 16.36 -36.11 11.07
N PHE A 14 17.10 -36.45 10.01
CA PHE A 14 16.66 -36.13 8.64
C PHE A 14 15.39 -36.88 8.24
N ILE A 15 15.29 -38.18 8.57
CA ILE A 15 14.08 -38.96 8.30
C ILE A 15 12.89 -38.40 9.06
N THR A 16 13.06 -38.04 10.34
CA THR A 16 11.97 -37.45 11.14
C THR A 16 11.55 -36.07 10.64
N MET A 17 12.50 -35.21 10.25
CA MET A 17 12.18 -33.92 9.62
C MET A 17 11.44 -34.11 8.29
N LEU A 18 11.87 -35.08 7.46
CA LEU A 18 11.20 -35.38 6.19
C LEU A 18 9.80 -35.94 6.40
N THR A 19 9.60 -36.85 7.35
CA THR A 19 8.27 -37.41 7.65
C THR A 19 7.33 -36.35 8.23
N VAL A 20 7.81 -35.50 9.15
CA VAL A 20 7.04 -34.36 9.66
C VAL A 20 6.68 -33.40 8.53
N TYR A 21 7.62 -33.08 7.64
CA TYR A 21 7.36 -32.22 6.48
C TYR A 21 6.32 -32.82 5.54
N VAL A 22 6.42 -34.11 5.23
CA VAL A 22 5.45 -34.82 4.36
C VAL A 22 4.09 -34.91 5.03
N LEU A 23 4.01 -35.25 6.32
CA LEU A 23 2.75 -35.32 7.06
C LEU A 23 2.11 -33.94 7.19
N TYR A 24 2.88 -32.90 7.48
CA TYR A 24 2.41 -31.52 7.57
C TYR A 24 1.91 -31.02 6.20
N SER A 25 2.68 -31.24 5.13
CA SER A 25 2.30 -30.87 3.77
C SER A 25 1.05 -31.63 3.31
N SER A 26 0.97 -32.92 3.64
CA SER A 26 -0.21 -33.75 3.33
C SER A 26 -1.43 -33.27 4.10
N LYS A 27 -1.30 -32.95 5.40
CA LYS A 27 -2.39 -32.35 6.19
C LYS A 27 -2.81 -30.99 5.62
N LEU A 28 -1.86 -30.16 5.17
CA LEU A 28 -2.13 -28.85 4.59
C LEU A 28 -2.87 -28.98 3.25
N ILE A 29 -2.48 -29.93 2.40
CA ILE A 29 -3.15 -30.25 1.12
C ILE A 29 -4.56 -30.82 1.36
N LEU A 30 -4.73 -31.64 2.40
CA LEU A 30 -6.03 -32.24 2.75
C LEU A 30 -6.96 -31.29 3.51
N ARG A 31 -6.44 -30.20 4.10
CA ARG A 31 -7.22 -29.17 4.79
C ARG A 31 -7.75 -28.15 3.77
N LYS A 32 -8.74 -28.59 2.99
CA LYS A 32 -9.30 -27.86 1.85
C LYS A 32 -10.17 -26.64 2.22
N ASP A 33 -10.25 -26.24 3.49
CA ASP A 33 -11.35 -25.41 3.99
C ASP A 33 -10.99 -24.06 4.63
N GLU A 34 -9.72 -23.61 4.60
CA GLU A 34 -9.30 -22.47 5.44
C GLU A 34 -8.53 -21.34 4.72
N TYR A 35 -8.68 -21.17 3.39
CA TYR A 35 -8.30 -19.89 2.76
C TYR A 35 -9.40 -18.85 2.99
N PRO A 36 -9.08 -17.55 3.04
CA PRO A 36 -10.08 -16.48 3.17
C PRO A 36 -11.03 -16.52 1.97
N LYS A 37 -12.18 -17.18 2.17
CA LYS A 37 -13.27 -17.22 1.20
C LYS A 37 -13.87 -15.83 1.13
N CYS A 38 -13.87 -15.23 -0.05
CA CYS A 38 -14.71 -14.07 -0.27
C CYS A 38 -16.16 -14.54 -0.19
N SER A 39 -16.88 -14.16 0.88
CA SER A 39 -18.32 -14.40 0.97
C SER A 39 -19.00 -13.43 0.01
N LEU A 40 -18.98 -13.78 -1.28
CA LEU A 40 -19.65 -13.00 -2.32
C LEU A 40 -21.14 -13.31 -2.20
N GLN A 41 -21.82 -12.58 -1.33
CA GLN A 41 -23.26 -12.64 -1.20
C GLN A 41 -23.86 -11.79 -2.32
N THR A 42 -24.43 -12.43 -3.33
CA THR A 42 -25.28 -11.74 -4.30
C THR A 42 -26.55 -11.28 -3.59
N LEU A 43 -26.64 -9.98 -3.31
CA LEU A 43 -27.87 -9.37 -2.85
C LEU A 43 -28.80 -9.23 -4.06
N ASP A 44 -29.82 -10.09 -4.13
CA ASP A 44 -30.83 -9.99 -5.18
C ASP A 44 -31.64 -8.70 -5.02
N VAL A 45 -31.90 -8.04 -6.15
CA VAL A 45 -32.37 -6.64 -6.30
C VAL A 45 -33.83 -6.41 -5.82
N SER A 46 -34.39 -7.30 -5.00
CA SER A 46 -35.75 -7.17 -4.44
C SER A 46 -35.81 -6.33 -3.15
N THR A 47 -34.69 -5.85 -2.59
CA THR A 47 -34.65 -5.13 -1.29
C THR A 47 -34.24 -3.66 -1.40
N LYS A 48 -34.48 -3.01 -2.54
CA LYS A 48 -34.20 -1.57 -2.77
C LYS A 48 -35.03 -0.60 -1.90
N GLU A 49 -36.07 -1.06 -1.21
CA GLU A 49 -36.94 -0.16 -0.44
C GLU A 49 -36.42 0.24 0.94
N ASN A 50 -35.35 -0.37 1.47
CA ASN A 50 -34.88 -0.10 2.84
C ASN A 50 -33.63 0.80 2.96
N LEU A 51 -33.23 1.51 1.89
CA LEU A 51 -32.06 2.39 1.91
C LEU A 51 -32.36 3.88 1.59
N GLN A 52 -33.63 4.29 1.58
CA GLN A 52 -34.06 5.63 1.15
C GLN A 52 -35.01 6.38 2.11
N THR A 53 -34.96 6.10 3.41
CA THR A 53 -35.64 6.90 4.44
C THR A 53 -34.68 6.88 5.66
N VAL A 54 -34.20 7.98 6.22
CA VAL A 54 -34.93 8.99 7.02
C VAL A 54 -33.95 10.16 7.30
N VAL A 55 -34.43 11.39 7.14
CA VAL A 55 -33.93 12.70 7.65
C VAL A 55 -35.22 13.39 8.19
N PRO A 56 -35.33 14.22 9.27
CA PRO A 56 -34.38 15.09 10.03
C PRO A 56 -34.66 15.06 11.59
N PRO A 57 -34.44 16.12 12.44
CA PRO A 57 -33.33 17.08 12.64
C PRO A 57 -32.75 17.13 14.09
N LEU A 58 -31.56 17.74 14.19
CA LEU A 58 -31.00 18.62 15.25
C LEU A 58 -31.55 18.54 16.70
N ALA A 59 -30.69 18.21 17.67
CA ALA A 59 -30.78 18.72 19.05
C ALA A 59 -29.41 18.72 19.75
N ASN A 60 -29.10 19.87 20.37
CA ASN A 60 -27.96 20.11 21.25
C ASN A 60 -28.14 19.39 22.59
N SER A 61 -27.05 18.94 23.22
CA SER A 61 -26.86 19.15 24.65
C SER A 61 -25.40 18.96 25.08
N SER A 62 -24.93 19.99 25.75
CA SER A 62 -23.72 20.13 26.58
C SER A 62 -23.69 19.19 27.80
N SER A 63 -22.48 18.84 28.25
CA SER A 63 -21.97 18.81 29.65
C SER A 63 -20.68 17.98 29.64
N ASP A 64 -19.47 18.52 29.67
CA ASP A 64 -18.73 19.25 30.73
C ASP A 64 -18.22 18.38 31.89
N GLU A 65 -16.99 18.72 32.32
CA GLU A 65 -16.21 18.29 33.50
C GLU A 65 -15.60 16.87 33.56
N SER A 66 -14.37 16.63 34.08
CA SER A 66 -13.24 17.47 34.50
C SER A 66 -11.98 16.59 34.66
N LYS A 67 -10.80 17.23 34.62
CA LYS A 67 -9.44 16.65 34.75
C LYS A 67 -9.10 16.21 36.19
N LYS A 68 -8.12 15.30 36.30
CA LYS A 68 -7.03 15.44 37.28
C LYS A 68 -5.72 14.78 36.85
N GLN A 69 -4.64 15.56 36.92
CA GLN A 69 -3.23 15.21 36.69
C GLN A 69 -2.55 14.90 38.04
N GLU A 70 -1.58 13.99 38.03
CA GLU A 70 -0.59 13.85 39.11
C GLU A 70 0.78 13.46 38.52
N GLN A 71 1.86 14.01 39.08
CA GLN A 71 3.23 14.04 38.54
C GLN A 71 4.18 13.20 39.44
N PRO A 72 5.28 12.60 38.92
CA PRO A 72 5.95 11.47 39.57
C PRO A 72 7.19 11.85 40.41
N PRO A 73 7.68 10.93 41.29
CA PRO A 73 8.94 11.10 42.02
C PRO A 73 10.16 10.42 41.32
N PRO A 74 11.41 10.66 41.79
CA PRO A 74 12.61 10.72 40.95
C PRO A 74 13.44 9.42 40.84
N VAL A 75 14.28 9.40 39.81
CA VAL A 75 15.13 8.29 39.32
C VAL A 75 16.46 8.18 40.08
N GLN A 76 16.96 6.95 40.28
CA GLN A 76 18.39 6.64 40.44
C GLN A 76 18.85 5.61 39.38
N PRO A 77 20.13 5.62 38.95
CA PRO A 77 20.56 4.92 37.74
C PRO A 77 21.01 3.48 38.02
N VAL A 78 20.52 2.54 37.22
CA VAL A 78 21.01 1.15 37.15
C VAL A 78 21.67 0.96 35.79
N ILE A 79 22.92 0.51 35.78
CA ILE A 79 23.68 0.19 34.57
C ILE A 79 23.32 -1.25 34.18
N THR A 80 22.69 -1.45 33.01
CA THR A 80 22.41 -2.78 32.43
C THR A 80 23.13 -2.97 31.09
N PRO A 81 23.48 -4.23 30.72
CA PRO A 81 24.20 -4.55 29.49
C PRO A 81 23.38 -4.24 28.23
N TYR A 82 24.05 -3.82 27.16
CA TYR A 82 23.42 -3.38 25.90
C TYR A 82 22.76 -4.53 25.14
N THR A 83 21.43 -4.52 25.12
CA THR A 83 20.60 -5.14 24.08
C THR A 83 20.23 -4.04 23.06
N PRO A 84 20.32 -4.27 21.74
CA PRO A 84 19.87 -3.28 20.76
C PRO A 84 18.37 -3.02 20.96
N PRO A 85 17.93 -1.74 21.02
CA PRO A 85 16.51 -1.46 21.18
C PRO A 85 15.74 -1.90 19.94
N GLU A 86 14.68 -2.70 20.13
CA GLU A 86 13.52 -2.68 19.24
C GLU A 86 12.74 -1.38 19.52
N ASP A 87 13.33 -0.23 19.16
CA ASP A 87 12.60 1.03 19.25
C ASP A 87 11.73 1.18 18.01
N ASP A 88 10.43 1.36 18.24
CA ASP A 88 9.49 1.75 17.19
C ASP A 88 9.99 3.02 16.47
N THR A 89 9.82 3.05 15.15
CA THR A 89 10.26 4.20 14.35
C THR A 89 9.44 5.45 14.71
N GLU A 90 10.03 6.35 15.51
CA GLU A 90 9.47 7.65 15.83
C GLU A 90 9.73 8.72 14.76
N LEU A 91 8.95 9.81 14.77
CA LEU A 91 9.09 10.95 13.83
C LEU A 91 10.49 11.62 13.85
N LYS A 92 11.28 11.42 14.92
CA LYS A 92 12.69 11.88 15.03
C LYS A 92 13.70 10.99 14.29
N HIS A 93 13.26 9.84 13.78
CA HIS A 93 14.04 8.93 12.96
C HIS A 93 13.78 9.15 11.45
N VAL A 94 12.76 9.95 11.12
CA VAL A 94 12.38 10.26 9.73
C VAL A 94 13.04 11.57 9.30
N PHE A 95 13.85 11.50 8.24
CA PHE A 95 14.39 12.68 7.56
C PHE A 95 13.65 12.90 6.24
N PHE A 96 13.27 14.14 5.97
CA PHE A 96 12.77 14.55 4.67
C PHE A 96 13.86 15.34 3.95
N GLY A 97 14.51 14.69 2.98
CA GLY A 97 15.39 15.35 2.04
C GLY A 97 14.57 15.87 0.87
N ILE A 98 14.55 17.19 0.66
CA ILE A 98 14.12 17.77 -0.62
C ILE A 98 15.39 18.00 -1.40
N ALA A 99 15.61 17.25 -2.48
CA ALA A 99 16.71 17.55 -3.39
C ALA A 99 16.13 18.29 -4.62
N ALA A 100 16.91 19.23 -5.16
CA ALA A 100 16.56 19.94 -6.39
C ALA A 100 17.81 20.02 -7.28
N SER A 101 17.62 20.09 -8.60
CA SER A 101 18.70 20.20 -9.61
C SER A 101 19.86 21.08 -9.13
N SER A 102 21.10 20.63 -9.36
CA SER A 102 22.31 21.38 -9.01
C SER A 102 22.31 22.79 -9.61
N ASN A 103 21.71 22.96 -10.77
CA ASN A 103 21.60 24.26 -11.46
C ASN A 103 20.68 25.25 -10.72
N LEU A 104 19.83 24.76 -9.82
CA LEU A 104 18.92 25.55 -8.99
C LEU A 104 19.40 25.66 -7.54
N TRP A 105 20.56 25.07 -7.19
CA TRP A 105 21.05 24.99 -5.81
C TRP A 105 21.14 26.34 -5.11
N GLU A 106 21.73 27.34 -5.78
CA GLU A 106 21.89 28.70 -5.23
C GLU A 106 20.55 29.34 -4.83
N LYS A 107 19.47 28.99 -5.54
CA LYS A 107 18.11 29.46 -5.25
C LYS A 107 17.39 28.56 -4.25
N GLY A 108 17.62 27.24 -4.32
CA GLY A 108 16.92 26.24 -3.52
C GLY A 108 17.39 26.13 -2.07
N LYS A 109 18.66 26.48 -1.79
CA LYS A 109 19.25 26.36 -0.45
C LYS A 109 18.51 27.17 0.63
N GLU A 110 17.98 28.35 0.27
CA GLU A 110 17.25 29.20 1.20
C GLU A 110 15.88 28.62 1.58
N TYR A 111 15.20 27.96 0.64
CA TYR A 111 13.94 27.27 0.95
C TYR A 111 14.17 26.08 1.89
N LYS A 112 15.27 25.34 1.75
CA LYS A 112 15.59 24.21 2.65
C LYS A 112 15.84 24.67 4.08
N LYS A 113 16.43 25.85 4.28
CA LYS A 113 16.63 26.46 5.61
C LYS A 113 15.31 26.75 6.34
N LEU A 114 14.19 26.94 5.62
CA LEU A 114 12.87 27.23 6.22
C LEU A 114 12.19 26.00 6.85
N TRP A 115 12.54 24.78 6.41
CA TRP A 115 11.95 23.53 6.91
C TRP A 115 12.79 22.86 8.02
N TRP A 116 13.95 23.44 8.30
CA TRP A 116 14.87 23.02 9.34
C TRP A 116 14.24 23.10 10.73
N ARG A 117 14.17 21.97 11.45
CA ARG A 117 13.80 21.92 12.87
C ARG A 117 14.89 21.22 13.69
N PRO A 118 15.43 21.85 14.75
CA PRO A 118 16.40 21.21 15.61
C PRO A 118 15.84 19.91 16.24
N LYS A 119 16.68 18.88 16.38
CA LYS A 119 16.46 17.63 17.14
C LYS A 119 15.62 16.49 16.51
N LYS A 120 15.23 16.53 15.23
CA LYS A 120 14.51 15.41 14.57
C LYS A 120 15.21 14.76 13.37
N SER A 121 16.22 15.40 12.79
CA SER A 121 17.03 14.83 11.68
C SER A 121 18.40 15.53 11.54
N HIS A 122 18.73 16.32 12.56
CA HIS A 122 19.78 17.33 12.53
C HIS A 122 21.20 16.78 12.35
N PRO A 123 21.59 15.65 12.97
CA PRO A 123 22.97 15.16 12.87
C PRO A 123 23.37 14.87 11.42
N LEU A 124 22.56 14.10 10.67
CA LEU A 124 22.87 13.77 9.29
C LEU A 124 22.94 15.01 8.39
N ALA A 125 21.99 15.93 8.53
CA ALA A 125 21.99 17.16 7.74
C ALA A 125 23.22 18.03 8.01
N LYS A 126 23.66 18.10 9.28
CA LYS A 126 24.88 18.83 9.68
C LYS A 126 26.14 18.19 9.11
N GLU A 127 26.25 16.86 9.17
CA GLU A 127 27.39 16.15 8.59
C GLU A 127 27.40 16.26 7.06
N LEU A 128 26.22 16.20 6.43
CA LEU A 128 26.06 16.34 4.99
C LEU A 128 26.49 17.73 4.52
N GLU A 129 26.10 18.80 5.21
CA GLU A 129 26.48 20.19 4.91
C GLU A 129 28.01 20.34 4.77
N ASN A 130 28.78 19.71 5.66
CA ASN A 130 30.24 19.80 5.66
C ASN A 130 30.90 19.17 4.43
N ILE A 131 30.27 18.15 3.83
CA ILE A 131 30.83 17.39 2.70
C ILE A 131 30.13 17.67 1.37
N GLN A 132 28.97 18.33 1.39
CA GLN A 132 28.01 18.31 0.29
C GLN A 132 28.61 18.80 -1.03
N ASP A 133 29.29 19.95 -1.01
CA ASP A 133 29.83 20.56 -2.22
C ASP A 133 30.92 19.69 -2.87
N GLY A 134 31.84 19.17 -2.05
CA GLY A 134 32.88 18.25 -2.52
C GLY A 134 32.31 16.93 -3.01
N CYS A 135 31.33 16.38 -2.31
CA CYS A 135 30.65 15.14 -2.71
C CYS A 135 29.90 15.30 -4.05
N ILE A 136 29.10 16.37 -4.21
CA ILE A 136 28.36 16.64 -5.45
C ILE A 136 29.31 16.78 -6.64
N GLN A 137 30.51 17.37 -6.44
CA GLN A 137 31.55 17.48 -7.46
C GLN A 137 32.21 16.13 -7.80
N ARG A 138 32.31 15.20 -6.84
CA ARG A 138 32.84 13.83 -7.07
C ARG A 138 31.91 12.98 -7.94
N TYR A 139 30.60 13.24 -7.92
CA TYR A 139 29.61 12.44 -8.65
C TYR A 139 28.91 13.22 -9.78
N PRO A 140 29.65 13.77 -10.77
CA PRO A 140 29.05 14.59 -11.82
C PRO A 140 28.17 13.77 -12.79
N ALA A 141 28.39 12.46 -12.87
CA ALA A 141 27.63 11.54 -13.72
C ALA A 141 26.24 11.17 -13.15
N LEU A 142 26.00 11.39 -11.86
CA LEU A 142 24.69 11.11 -11.26
C LEU A 142 23.66 12.16 -11.68
N TYR A 143 22.49 11.68 -12.08
CA TYR A 143 21.41 12.49 -12.61
C TYR A 143 20.52 13.02 -11.49
N GLY A 144 20.21 14.30 -11.55
CA GLY A 144 19.36 14.92 -10.55
C GLY A 144 20.03 15.01 -9.18
N SER A 145 19.25 15.49 -8.23
CA SER A 145 19.73 15.83 -6.91
C SER A 145 19.54 14.71 -5.90
N ASP A 146 18.51 13.87 -6.09
CA ASP A 146 18.22 12.77 -5.18
C ASP A 146 19.32 11.71 -5.24
N ASP A 147 19.74 11.30 -6.45
CA ASP A 147 20.86 10.38 -6.66
C ASP A 147 22.16 10.89 -6.03
N ARG A 148 22.44 12.19 -6.17
CA ARG A 148 23.65 12.81 -5.61
C ARG A 148 23.62 12.88 -4.09
N ILE A 149 22.50 13.30 -3.51
CA ILE A 149 22.36 13.33 -2.05
C ILE A 149 22.41 11.92 -1.47
N GLN A 150 21.80 10.93 -2.14
CA GLN A 150 21.91 9.53 -1.74
C GLN A 150 23.37 9.06 -1.75
N ALA A 151 24.15 9.40 -2.78
CA ALA A 151 25.58 9.07 -2.82
C ALA A 151 26.36 9.74 -1.69
N CYS A 152 26.08 11.01 -1.38
CA CYS A 152 26.72 11.71 -0.26
C CYS A 152 26.36 11.11 1.11
N MET A 153 25.10 10.70 1.29
CA MET A 153 24.68 9.98 2.50
C MET A 153 25.41 8.63 2.63
N ALA A 154 25.65 7.94 1.51
CA ALA A 154 26.41 6.69 1.50
C ALA A 154 27.89 6.89 1.86
N GLU A 155 28.53 8.02 1.48
CA GLU A 155 29.89 8.35 1.93
C GLU A 155 29.96 8.51 3.46
N LEU A 156 28.89 8.99 4.09
CA LEU A 156 28.75 9.09 5.55
C LEU A 156 28.36 7.76 6.22
N GLY A 157 28.25 6.68 5.46
CA GLY A 157 27.83 5.37 5.96
C GLY A 157 26.33 5.27 6.28
N VAL A 158 25.51 6.19 5.79
CA VAL A 158 24.05 6.19 6.03
C VAL A 158 23.32 5.58 4.82
N PRO A 159 22.73 4.38 4.96
CA PRO A 159 22.01 3.74 3.86
C PRO A 159 20.63 4.38 3.63
N LEU A 160 20.07 4.13 2.45
CA LEU A 160 18.68 4.47 2.14
C LEU A 160 17.72 3.46 2.78
N THR A 161 16.82 3.96 3.63
CA THR A 161 15.64 3.21 4.09
C THR A 161 14.49 3.43 3.11
N LYS A 162 13.91 2.35 2.59
CA LYS A 162 12.82 2.42 1.61
C LYS A 162 11.47 2.25 2.29
N GLU A 163 10.70 3.34 2.29
CA GLU A 163 9.33 3.35 2.78
C GLU A 163 8.34 3.23 1.61
N ILE A 164 7.73 2.06 1.46
CA ILE A 164 6.87 1.68 0.32
C ILE A 164 5.53 2.45 0.25
N GLY A 165 5.21 3.24 1.27
CA GLY A 165 4.06 4.16 1.30
C GLY A 165 4.30 5.51 0.63
N PHE A 166 5.55 5.86 0.30
CA PHE A 166 5.89 7.08 -0.43
C PHE A 166 5.83 6.86 -1.93
N HIS A 167 4.91 7.53 -2.62
CA HIS A 167 4.79 7.48 -4.09
C HIS A 167 5.34 8.75 -4.71
N GLN A 168 6.66 8.87 -4.64
CA GLN A 168 7.45 9.84 -5.42
C GLN A 168 7.96 9.18 -6.70
N TYR A 169 7.10 8.40 -7.36
CA TYR A 169 7.47 7.71 -8.59
C TYR A 169 7.26 8.61 -9.79
N ASP A 170 8.32 8.82 -10.57
CA ASP A 170 8.32 9.59 -11.81
C ASP A 170 7.63 8.81 -12.94
N VAL A 171 6.30 8.75 -12.88
CA VAL A 171 5.45 8.03 -13.83
C VAL A 171 4.43 8.93 -14.52
N TYR A 172 4.06 8.57 -15.74
CA TYR A 172 3.04 9.25 -16.54
C TYR A 172 1.85 8.33 -16.82
N GLY A 173 0.70 8.92 -17.13
CA GLY A 173 -0.47 8.18 -17.62
C GLY A 173 -1.31 7.56 -16.50
N ASN A 174 -1.76 6.31 -16.67
CA ASN A 174 -2.76 5.71 -15.79
C ASN A 174 -2.11 5.04 -14.56
N LEU A 175 -2.42 5.54 -13.36
CA LEU A 175 -1.90 5.03 -12.08
C LEU A 175 -2.61 3.76 -11.57
N LEU A 176 -3.56 3.21 -12.31
CA LEU A 176 -4.39 2.09 -11.88
C LEU A 176 -3.57 0.92 -11.32
N GLY A 177 -2.54 0.48 -12.04
CA GLY A 177 -1.74 -0.66 -11.61
C GLY A 177 -0.85 -0.36 -10.42
N LEU A 178 -0.40 0.90 -10.26
CA LEU A 178 0.41 1.34 -9.13
C LEU A 178 -0.41 1.41 -7.84
N LEU A 179 -1.55 2.10 -7.90
CA LEU A 179 -2.41 2.29 -6.73
C LEU A 179 -3.22 1.02 -6.44
N GLY A 180 -3.72 0.34 -7.47
CA GLY A 180 -4.55 -0.86 -7.30
C GLY A 180 -3.80 -2.07 -6.69
N ALA A 181 -2.47 -2.08 -6.77
CA ALA A 181 -1.60 -3.10 -6.17
C ALA A 181 -0.76 -2.54 -5.01
N HIS A 182 -1.19 -1.45 -4.39
CA HIS A 182 -0.44 -0.85 -3.29
C HIS A 182 -0.34 -1.82 -2.10
N PRO A 183 0.84 -2.02 -1.52
CA PRO A 183 1.03 -2.93 -0.39
C PRO A 183 0.27 -2.50 0.86
N VAL A 184 0.21 -3.38 1.86
CA VAL A 184 -0.46 -3.13 3.15
C VAL A 184 0.41 -2.21 4.03
N THR A 185 0.42 -0.93 3.68
CA THR A 185 1.15 0.16 4.35
C THR A 185 0.43 1.49 4.09
N PRO A 186 0.49 2.48 5.01
CA PRO A 186 -0.16 3.77 4.77
C PRO A 186 0.39 4.48 3.52
N VAL A 187 -0.50 5.02 2.69
CA VAL A 187 -0.10 5.95 1.62
C VAL A 187 0.30 7.27 2.26
N VAL A 188 1.56 7.68 2.07
CA VAL A 188 2.10 8.90 2.69
C VAL A 188 2.07 10.09 1.73
N SER A 189 2.43 9.87 0.47
CA SER A 189 2.49 10.93 -0.53
C SER A 189 2.13 10.40 -1.92
N LEU A 190 1.56 11.27 -2.75
CA LEU A 190 1.36 11.07 -4.18
C LEU A 190 1.92 12.28 -4.91
N HIS A 191 2.95 12.07 -5.71
CA HIS A 191 3.63 13.11 -6.46
C HIS A 191 3.15 13.17 -7.92
N HIS A 192 3.39 14.29 -8.60
CA HIS A 192 3.16 14.47 -10.04
C HIS A 192 1.71 14.22 -10.53
N LEU A 193 0.73 14.62 -9.71
CA LEU A 193 -0.69 14.50 -10.06
C LEU A 193 -1.09 15.33 -11.31
N ASP A 194 -0.26 16.29 -11.71
CA ASP A 194 -0.42 17.13 -12.90
C ASP A 194 -0.16 16.39 -14.22
N VAL A 195 0.70 15.37 -14.22
CA VAL A 195 1.12 14.65 -15.43
C VAL A 195 0.51 13.24 -15.57
N VAL A 196 -0.20 12.77 -14.54
CA VAL A 196 -0.92 11.49 -14.56
C VAL A 196 -2.38 11.68 -14.94
N ASN A 197 -3.04 10.65 -15.43
CA ASN A 197 -4.48 10.66 -15.73
C ASN A 197 -5.28 10.80 -14.42
N PRO A 198 -6.54 11.29 -14.47
CA PRO A 198 -7.44 11.21 -13.32
C PRO A 198 -7.55 9.78 -12.80
N ILE A 199 -7.45 9.61 -11.47
CA ILE A 199 -7.50 8.30 -10.83
C ILE A 199 -8.88 7.63 -10.95
N PHE A 200 -9.95 8.40 -11.12
CA PHE A 200 -11.30 7.87 -11.35
C PHE A 200 -11.79 8.20 -12.77
N PRO A 201 -12.40 7.24 -13.49
CA PRO A 201 -12.96 7.48 -14.81
C PRO A 201 -14.08 8.53 -14.75
N GLY A 202 -14.19 9.37 -15.79
CA GLY A 202 -15.22 10.40 -15.89
C GLY A 202 -15.08 11.58 -14.90
N LYS A 203 -14.00 11.64 -14.12
CA LYS A 203 -13.72 12.75 -13.19
C LYS A 203 -12.47 13.52 -13.62
N THR A 204 -12.38 14.80 -13.25
CA THR A 204 -11.10 15.54 -13.32
C THR A 204 -10.14 15.05 -12.23
N ARG A 205 -8.85 15.37 -12.34
CA ARG A 205 -7.83 15.05 -11.31
C ARG A 205 -8.28 15.49 -9.92
N VAL A 206 -8.70 16.74 -9.78
CA VAL A 206 -9.15 17.31 -8.49
C VAL A 206 -10.43 16.65 -7.99
N GLN A 207 -11.41 16.40 -8.86
CA GLN A 207 -12.63 15.69 -8.48
C GLN A 207 -12.35 14.25 -8.05
N GLY A 208 -11.41 13.58 -8.71
CA GLY A 208 -10.96 12.24 -8.36
C GLY A 208 -10.32 12.20 -6.97
N LEU A 209 -9.46 13.17 -6.67
CA LEU A 209 -8.88 13.30 -5.33
C LEU A 209 -9.95 13.57 -4.27
N LYS A 210 -10.88 14.50 -4.52
CA LYS A 210 -12.01 14.75 -3.60
C LYS A 210 -12.80 13.46 -3.33
N ASN A 211 -13.06 12.67 -4.38
CA ASN A 211 -13.74 11.38 -4.26
C ASN A 211 -12.96 10.37 -3.39
N LEU A 212 -11.64 10.27 -3.59
CA LEU A 212 -10.77 9.42 -2.77
C LEU A 212 -10.81 9.85 -1.30
N PHE A 213 -10.79 11.16 -1.04
CA PHE A 213 -10.79 11.72 0.30
C PHE A 213 -12.06 11.44 1.10
N GLU A 214 -13.19 11.16 0.46
CA GLU A 214 -14.38 10.69 1.19
C GLU A 214 -14.13 9.34 1.90
N SER A 215 -13.32 8.47 1.31
CA SER A 215 -12.88 7.23 1.97
C SER A 215 -11.81 7.50 3.02
N VAL A 216 -10.87 8.41 2.75
CA VAL A 216 -9.79 8.80 3.68
C VAL A 216 -10.34 9.37 4.99
N LYS A 217 -11.43 10.15 4.94
CA LYS A 217 -12.08 10.71 6.14
C LYS A 217 -12.56 9.63 7.09
N LEU A 218 -12.98 8.48 6.56
CA LEU A 218 -13.47 7.35 7.35
C LEU A 218 -12.32 6.43 7.76
N ASP A 219 -11.33 6.25 6.88
CA ASP A 219 -10.19 5.38 7.12
C ASP A 219 -8.99 5.78 6.24
N SER A 220 -8.15 6.64 6.80
CA SER A 220 -6.93 7.08 6.14
C SER A 220 -5.79 6.06 6.20
N ALA A 221 -5.79 5.16 7.18
CA ALA A 221 -4.68 4.21 7.35
C ALA A 221 -4.68 3.16 6.25
N SER A 222 -5.86 2.64 5.88
CA SER A 222 -5.99 1.58 4.89
C SER A 222 -6.24 2.07 3.46
N ILE A 223 -6.26 3.38 3.21
CA ILE A 223 -6.56 3.90 1.87
C ILE A 223 -5.62 3.30 0.82
N ILE A 224 -6.20 2.84 -0.30
CA ILE A 224 -5.53 2.23 -1.45
C ILE A 224 -4.83 0.88 -1.16
N GLN A 225 -4.68 0.47 0.10
CA GLN A 225 -4.09 -0.83 0.46
C GLN A 225 -4.84 -1.99 -0.20
N GLN A 226 -4.06 -2.90 -0.77
CA GLN A 226 -4.56 -4.07 -1.46
C GLN A 226 -4.87 -5.19 -0.47
N SER A 227 -6.02 -5.83 -0.66
CA SER A 227 -6.32 -7.15 -0.15
C SER A 227 -6.72 -8.06 -1.31
N ILE A 228 -6.43 -9.36 -1.18
CA ILE A 228 -6.67 -10.35 -2.22
C ILE A 228 -7.55 -11.44 -1.63
N CYS A 229 -8.57 -11.85 -2.39
CA CYS A 229 -9.37 -13.02 -2.08
C CYS A 229 -9.72 -13.77 -3.35
N TYR A 230 -10.22 -14.99 -3.16
CA TYR A 230 -10.59 -15.87 -4.26
C TYR A 230 -12.05 -16.27 -4.14
N ASN A 231 -12.69 -16.40 -5.30
CA ASN A 231 -13.99 -17.03 -5.39
C ASN A 231 -13.84 -18.34 -6.17
N GLU A 232 -13.95 -19.45 -5.45
CA GLU A 232 -13.73 -20.78 -6.03
C GLU A 232 -14.84 -21.20 -6.98
N LYS A 233 -16.10 -20.84 -6.68
CA LYS A 233 -17.27 -21.27 -7.46
C LYS A 233 -17.19 -20.77 -8.89
N GLN A 234 -16.86 -19.48 -9.04
CA GLN A 234 -16.70 -18.85 -10.34
C GLN A 234 -15.25 -18.85 -10.86
N TYR A 235 -14.31 -19.38 -10.07
CA TYR A 235 -12.88 -19.41 -10.38
C TYR A 235 -12.32 -18.01 -10.68
N TRP A 236 -12.50 -17.08 -9.73
CA TRP A 236 -12.06 -15.69 -9.84
C TRP A 236 -10.99 -15.34 -8.80
N SER A 237 -10.07 -14.48 -9.21
CA SER A 237 -9.20 -13.72 -8.33
C SER A 237 -9.77 -12.32 -8.15
N ILE A 238 -9.91 -11.88 -6.92
CA ILE A 238 -10.47 -10.57 -6.58
C ILE A 238 -9.39 -9.80 -5.82
N SER A 239 -9.02 -8.64 -6.36
CA SER A 239 -8.11 -7.70 -5.71
C SER A 239 -8.88 -6.45 -5.34
N VAL A 240 -8.88 -6.11 -4.06
CA VAL A 240 -9.58 -4.95 -3.49
C VAL A 240 -8.54 -3.93 -3.05
N SER A 241 -8.52 -2.76 -3.66
CA SER A 241 -7.79 -1.58 -3.21
C SER A 241 -8.76 -0.62 -2.53
N TRP A 242 -8.68 -0.52 -1.20
CA TRP A 242 -9.70 0.16 -0.39
C TRP A 242 -9.85 1.64 -0.76
N GLY A 243 -11.09 2.08 -0.98
CA GLY A 243 -11.41 3.46 -1.35
C GLY A 243 -11.07 3.82 -2.79
N PHE A 244 -10.50 2.89 -3.58
CA PHE A 244 -10.07 3.13 -4.95
C PHE A 244 -10.75 2.21 -5.96
N VAL A 245 -10.39 0.92 -6.00
CA VAL A 245 -10.83 0.02 -7.07
C VAL A 245 -10.89 -1.45 -6.62
N VAL A 246 -11.87 -2.19 -7.14
CA VAL A 246 -11.91 -3.66 -7.07
C VAL A 246 -11.68 -4.21 -8.48
N GLN A 247 -10.78 -5.18 -8.58
CA GLN A 247 -10.41 -5.87 -9.81
C GLN A 247 -10.84 -7.32 -9.69
N ILE A 248 -11.74 -7.77 -10.56
CA ILE A 248 -12.10 -9.19 -10.67
C ILE A 248 -11.46 -9.76 -11.93
N ILE A 249 -10.65 -10.80 -11.79
CA ILE A 249 -9.96 -11.47 -12.89
C ILE A 249 -10.42 -12.92 -12.96
N ARG A 250 -10.70 -13.43 -14.17
CA ARG A 250 -10.99 -14.86 -14.37
C ARG A 250 -9.71 -15.66 -14.18
N GLY A 251 -9.81 -16.78 -13.46
CA GLY A 251 -8.67 -17.59 -13.09
C GLY A 251 -8.19 -17.34 -11.67
N ILE A 252 -7.45 -18.31 -11.13
CA ILE A 252 -6.72 -18.19 -9.87
C ILE A 252 -5.31 -17.70 -10.16
N ILE A 253 -5.05 -16.44 -9.81
CA ILE A 253 -3.77 -15.75 -9.98
C ILE A 253 -3.09 -15.68 -8.61
N SER A 254 -1.80 -16.01 -8.57
CA SER A 254 -1.05 -16.02 -7.31
C SER A 254 -0.96 -14.61 -6.69
N PRO A 255 -0.90 -14.49 -5.35
CA PRO A 255 -0.72 -13.20 -4.69
C PRO A 255 0.55 -12.48 -5.17
N ARG A 256 1.65 -13.23 -5.34
CA ARG A 256 2.91 -12.71 -5.90
C ARG A 256 2.71 -11.99 -7.22
N GLU A 257 1.82 -12.48 -8.07
CA GLU A 257 1.53 -11.82 -9.34
C GLU A 257 0.60 -10.63 -9.17
N LEU A 258 -0.44 -10.74 -8.33
CA LEU A 258 -1.42 -9.67 -8.08
C LEU A 258 -0.83 -8.46 -7.34
N GLU A 259 0.16 -8.68 -6.48
CA GLU A 259 0.91 -7.64 -5.77
C GLU A 259 1.91 -6.91 -6.67
N MET A 260 2.26 -7.47 -7.84
CA MET A 260 3.08 -6.77 -8.82
C MET A 260 2.24 -5.77 -9.62
N PRO A 261 2.54 -4.45 -9.55
CA PRO A 261 1.83 -3.43 -10.30
C PRO A 261 1.78 -3.74 -11.80
N THR A 262 0.58 -3.65 -12.37
CA THR A 262 0.40 -3.82 -13.81
C THR A 262 0.82 -2.53 -14.52
N ARG A 263 1.65 -2.62 -15.57
CA ARG A 263 2.18 -1.48 -16.33
C ARG A 263 1.10 -0.75 -17.14
N THR A 264 0.32 0.03 -16.43
CA THR A 264 -0.73 0.93 -16.94
C THR A 264 -0.22 2.37 -17.07
N PHE A 265 0.98 2.63 -16.57
CA PHE A 265 1.71 3.89 -16.59
C PHE A 265 2.99 3.76 -17.42
N LEU A 266 3.57 4.90 -17.76
CA LEU A 266 4.87 5.01 -18.44
C LEU A 266 5.92 5.52 -17.45
N ASN A 267 7.19 5.19 -17.68
CA ASN A 267 8.30 5.78 -16.91
C ASN A 267 8.51 7.27 -17.26
N TRP A 268 9.44 7.92 -16.57
CA TRP A 268 9.76 9.35 -16.76
C TRP A 268 10.14 9.71 -18.21
N TYR A 269 10.72 8.75 -18.95
CA TYR A 269 11.06 8.89 -20.37
C TYR A 269 9.88 8.63 -21.32
N ARG A 270 8.66 8.50 -20.77
CA ARG A 270 7.41 8.19 -21.49
C ARG A 270 7.49 6.88 -22.27
N ARG A 271 8.19 5.88 -21.74
CA ARG A 271 8.29 4.53 -22.33
C ARG A 271 7.56 3.51 -21.47
N ASP A 272 7.02 2.50 -22.13
CA ASP A 272 6.32 1.36 -21.53
C ASP A 272 7.27 0.18 -21.24
N GLY A 273 8.54 0.47 -20.92
CA GLY A 273 9.56 -0.53 -20.59
C GLY A 273 9.32 -1.20 -19.22
N TYR A 274 10.18 -2.14 -18.83
CA TYR A 274 10.25 -2.67 -17.45
C TYR A 274 11.42 -2.08 -16.64
N THR A 275 12.26 -1.28 -17.31
CA THR A 275 13.40 -0.57 -16.73
C THR A 275 13.02 0.87 -16.40
N ALA A 276 13.85 1.54 -15.60
CA ALA A 276 13.65 2.91 -15.12
C ALA A 276 12.43 3.10 -14.21
N TYR A 277 12.10 2.06 -13.43
CA TYR A 277 11.25 2.16 -12.24
C TYR A 277 12.06 1.76 -11.00
N ALA A 278 11.69 2.31 -9.84
CA ALA A 278 12.28 1.91 -8.55
C ALA A 278 11.69 0.59 -7.99
N PHE A 279 10.77 -0.04 -8.72
CA PHE A 279 10.00 -1.21 -8.31
C PHE A 279 9.71 -2.15 -9.49
N ASN A 280 9.41 -3.41 -9.18
CA ASN A 280 9.07 -4.41 -10.18
C ASN A 280 7.64 -4.20 -10.69
N THR A 281 7.44 -4.46 -11.98
CA THR A 281 6.14 -4.33 -12.63
C THR A 281 5.85 -5.52 -13.52
N ARG A 282 4.58 -5.78 -13.80
CA ARG A 282 4.14 -6.84 -14.73
C ARG A 282 3.45 -6.25 -15.96
N PRO A 283 3.55 -6.88 -17.15
CA PRO A 283 2.79 -6.43 -18.33
C PRO A 283 1.29 -6.47 -18.10
N VAL A 284 0.55 -5.59 -18.80
CA VAL A 284 -0.90 -5.74 -18.96
C VAL A 284 -1.15 -7.01 -19.78
N SER A 285 -2.04 -7.88 -19.30
CA SER A 285 -2.38 -9.08 -20.07
C SER A 285 -3.08 -8.72 -21.37
N LYS A 286 -2.62 -9.32 -22.47
CA LYS A 286 -3.23 -9.19 -23.80
C LYS A 286 -4.39 -10.17 -24.01
N HIS A 287 -4.50 -11.19 -23.16
CA HIS A 287 -5.51 -12.22 -23.32
C HIS A 287 -6.87 -11.70 -22.80
N PRO A 288 -7.95 -11.69 -23.61
CA PRO A 288 -9.25 -11.14 -23.21
C PRO A 288 -9.79 -11.71 -21.89
N GLY A 289 -9.55 -13.00 -21.65
CA GLY A 289 -9.96 -13.68 -20.42
C GLY A 289 -9.24 -13.23 -19.15
N GLN A 290 -8.03 -12.70 -19.28
CA GLN A 290 -7.24 -12.22 -18.15
C GLN A 290 -7.35 -10.70 -17.96
N LYS A 291 -8.11 -9.99 -18.82
CA LYS A 291 -8.38 -8.58 -18.61
C LYS A 291 -9.26 -8.44 -17.35
N PRO A 292 -8.82 -7.67 -16.33
CA PRO A 292 -9.60 -7.46 -15.12
C PRO A 292 -10.89 -6.68 -15.41
N PHE A 293 -11.96 -7.03 -14.72
CA PHE A 293 -13.18 -6.23 -14.62
C PHE A 293 -13.00 -5.22 -13.50
N MET A 294 -13.15 -3.95 -13.86
CA MET A 294 -12.82 -2.83 -12.99
C MET A 294 -14.09 -2.31 -12.31
N TYR A 295 -14.05 -2.17 -10.99
CA TYR A 295 -15.14 -1.58 -10.22
C TYR A 295 -14.57 -0.44 -9.39
N TYR A 296 -14.84 0.80 -9.77
CA TYR A 296 -14.28 1.97 -9.08
C TYR A 296 -15.16 2.41 -7.92
N MET A 297 -14.52 2.89 -6.86
CA MET A 297 -15.22 3.43 -5.70
C MET A 297 -16.09 4.63 -6.09
N THR A 298 -17.35 4.58 -5.70
CA THR A 298 -18.32 5.66 -5.93
C THR A 298 -18.75 6.35 -4.65
N THR A 299 -18.94 5.61 -3.56
CA THR A 299 -19.41 6.16 -2.29
C THR A 299 -18.96 5.28 -1.14
N THR A 300 -18.54 5.92 -0.05
CA THR A 300 -18.18 5.25 1.20
C THR A 300 -19.05 5.84 2.31
N LYS A 301 -19.59 5.00 3.19
CA LYS A 301 -20.39 5.43 4.33
C LYS A 301 -20.16 4.56 5.55
N TYR A 302 -20.32 5.14 6.74
CA TYR A 302 -20.45 4.37 7.97
C TYR A 302 -21.89 3.88 8.13
N ASP A 303 -22.08 2.60 8.39
CA ASP A 303 -23.38 2.00 8.71
C ASP A 303 -23.43 1.73 10.22
N GLU A 304 -24.15 2.59 10.94
CA GLU A 304 -24.34 2.52 12.40
C GLU A 304 -24.91 1.18 12.85
N LYS A 305 -25.86 0.60 12.10
CA LYS A 305 -26.53 -0.65 12.48
C LYS A 305 -25.55 -1.82 12.45
N ARG A 306 -24.66 -1.83 11.45
CA ARG A 306 -23.63 -2.88 11.29
C ARG A 306 -22.34 -2.56 12.03
N ARG A 307 -22.18 -1.32 12.51
CA ARG A 307 -20.91 -0.78 13.05
C ARG A 307 -19.75 -1.02 12.09
N GLN A 308 -20.00 -0.80 10.79
CA GLN A 308 -19.06 -1.10 9.70
C GLN A 308 -19.02 0.04 8.68
N VAL A 309 -17.87 0.23 8.06
CA VAL A 309 -17.71 1.09 6.89
C VAL A 309 -18.06 0.29 5.64
N ILE A 310 -18.93 0.85 4.80
CA ILE A 310 -19.38 0.26 3.54
C ILE A 310 -18.83 1.08 2.39
N GLY A 311 -18.03 0.44 1.55
CA GLY A 311 -17.57 0.97 0.27
C GLY A 311 -18.39 0.41 -0.90
N VAL A 312 -18.90 1.29 -1.76
CA VAL A 312 -19.71 0.91 -2.94
C VAL A 312 -18.91 1.16 -4.22
N TYR A 313 -18.60 0.08 -4.92
CA TYR A 313 -17.80 0.10 -6.15
C TYR A 313 -18.69 -0.24 -7.33
N LYS A 314 -18.70 0.59 -8.38
CA LYS A 314 -19.53 0.37 -9.57
C LYS A 314 -18.68 -0.10 -10.73
N HIS A 315 -19.24 -1.02 -11.51
CA HIS A 315 -18.61 -1.55 -12.71
C HIS A 315 -18.31 -0.43 -13.71
N ASP A 316 -17.06 -0.36 -14.15
CA ASP A 316 -16.65 0.45 -15.28
C ASP A 316 -16.97 -0.31 -16.56
N LYS A 317 -17.98 0.16 -17.30
CA LYS A 317 -18.54 -0.54 -18.47
C LYS A 317 -17.67 -0.38 -19.71
N GLU A 318 -16.37 -0.63 -19.58
CA GLU A 318 -15.49 -0.74 -20.73
C GLU A 318 -15.92 -1.94 -21.60
N SER A 319 -15.72 -1.82 -22.91
CA SER A 319 -15.92 -2.95 -23.81
C SER A 319 -14.86 -4.03 -23.50
N HIS A 320 -15.34 -5.21 -23.11
CA HIS A 320 -14.51 -6.40 -23.00
C HIS A 320 -14.61 -7.21 -24.29
N GLN A 321 -13.46 -7.59 -24.85
CA GLN A 321 -13.41 -8.54 -25.95
C GLN A 321 -13.95 -9.90 -25.47
N HIS A 322 -14.62 -10.61 -26.38
CA HIS A 322 -15.18 -11.91 -26.07
C HIS A 322 -14.09 -12.89 -25.59
N CYS A 323 -14.34 -13.52 -24.45
CA CYS A 323 -13.47 -14.54 -23.88
C CYS A 323 -14.09 -15.92 -24.08
N THR A 324 -13.30 -16.86 -24.58
CA THR A 324 -13.72 -18.26 -24.83
C THR A 324 -13.63 -19.16 -23.60
N TRP A 325 -13.17 -18.64 -22.46
CA TRP A 325 -13.02 -19.44 -21.24
C TRP A 325 -14.39 -19.79 -20.64
N LYS A 326 -14.55 -21.05 -20.25
CA LYS A 326 -15.75 -21.58 -19.60
C LYS A 326 -15.81 -21.16 -18.12
N SER A 327 -15.99 -19.88 -17.86
CA SER A 327 -16.23 -19.32 -16.53
C SER A 327 -17.32 -18.27 -16.63
N ASP A 328 -18.21 -18.21 -15.64
CA ASP A 328 -19.24 -17.17 -15.60
C ASP A 328 -18.58 -15.78 -15.66
N PRO A 329 -19.03 -14.89 -16.56
CA PRO A 329 -18.48 -13.55 -16.67
C PRO A 329 -18.93 -12.71 -15.47
N PRO A 330 -18.03 -12.01 -14.77
CA PRO A 330 -18.40 -11.08 -13.71
C PRO A 330 -19.11 -9.83 -14.26
N GLU A 331 -19.23 -9.68 -15.59
CA GLU A 331 -19.93 -8.59 -16.30
C GLU A 331 -21.38 -8.36 -15.83
N LYS A 332 -22.01 -9.39 -15.26
CA LYS A 332 -23.38 -9.31 -14.72
C LYS A 332 -23.46 -8.56 -13.38
N LEU A 333 -22.34 -8.31 -12.72
CA LEU A 333 -22.32 -7.56 -11.46
C LEU A 333 -22.31 -6.06 -11.76
N ASP A 334 -23.35 -5.35 -11.31
CA ASP A 334 -23.41 -3.89 -11.45
C ASP A 334 -22.56 -3.18 -10.39
N SER A 335 -22.48 -3.75 -9.19
CA SER A 335 -21.83 -3.14 -8.04
C SER A 335 -21.28 -4.16 -7.05
N ILE A 336 -20.21 -3.78 -6.36
CA ILE A 336 -19.58 -4.55 -5.30
C ILE A 336 -19.64 -3.73 -4.01
N PHE A 337 -20.05 -4.38 -2.93
CA PHE A 337 -20.04 -3.81 -1.59
C PHE A 337 -18.87 -4.41 -0.82
N VAL A 338 -17.97 -3.57 -0.33
CA VAL A 338 -16.87 -3.98 0.55
C VAL A 338 -17.20 -3.49 1.95
N LEU A 339 -17.34 -4.43 2.88
CA LEU A 339 -17.58 -4.16 4.28
C LEU A 339 -16.23 -4.20 5.02
N LYS A 340 -15.97 -3.16 5.82
CA LYS A 340 -14.76 -3.05 6.61
C LYS A 340 -15.10 -2.67 8.04
N SER A 341 -14.50 -3.36 9.01
CA SER A 341 -14.59 -2.95 10.40
C SER A 341 -13.85 -1.61 10.59
N PRO A 342 -14.42 -0.67 11.37
CA PRO A 342 -13.75 0.59 11.70
C PRO A 342 -12.47 0.26 12.45
N ASP A 343 -11.40 1.01 12.17
CA ASP A 343 -10.18 0.88 12.94
C ASP A 343 -10.41 1.49 14.33
N SER A 344 -10.54 0.62 15.34
CA SER A 344 -10.84 1.02 16.72
C SER A 344 -9.61 1.51 17.50
N SER A 345 -8.43 1.54 16.87
CA SER A 345 -7.16 1.89 17.52
C SER A 345 -6.78 3.38 17.40
N ARG A 346 -7.77 4.24 17.17
CA ARG A 346 -7.59 5.71 17.06
C ARG A 346 -8.33 6.47 18.15
#